data_AF-A0A1I2JEI0-F1
#
_entry.id   AF-A0A1I2JEI0-F1
#
_cell.length_a   1.000
_cell.length_b   1.000
_cell.length_c   1.000
_cell.angle_alpha   90.00
_cell.angle_beta   90.00
_cell.angle_gamma   90.00
#
_symmetry.space_group_name_H-M   'P 1'
#
loop_
_entity.id
_entity.type
_entity.pdbx_description
1 polymer ?
#
loop_
_entity_poly.entity_id
_entity_poly.type
_entity_poly.pdbx_seq_one_letter_code
_entity_poly.pdbx_strand_id
1 'polypeptide(L)'
;MKLLALPAMLLALVAGTAQAGIASPFTVDFGKHWTGNNQSFNYDDKVLKSFSGTLRSDLSSLRNCLNSVSGDAHNSTCFFADQSDWKTPYFQDYRSRFDTDVPITASLQSRLQVKRDGSYSGYFSFVHLMDEFIQGGNGSYVNNSLTIYMFRFRGEGLAWDTTMNASLAEAMWNKETMYSKTFSTDWLRETIDPLTGESLSVIGEGWDGTVDLDAAAAVPEPAAPALFGIGLAALVALRRRKG
;
A
#
# COMPACT_ATOMS: atom_id res chain seq x y z
N MET A 1 27.19 47.27 34.56
CA MET A 1 27.97 46.21 33.90
C MET A 1 27.73 44.88 34.60
N LYS A 2 27.03 43.96 33.94
CA LYS A 2 27.35 42.53 33.85
C LYS A 2 26.25 41.90 32.98
N LEU A 3 26.61 41.69 31.71
CA LEU A 3 25.86 40.86 30.78
C LEU A 3 25.86 39.43 31.32
N LEU A 4 24.70 38.81 31.38
CA LEU A 4 24.57 37.36 31.35
C LEU A 4 23.94 37.02 30.01
N ALA A 5 24.81 36.86 29.01
CA ALA A 5 24.47 36.16 27.78
C ALA A 5 24.37 34.68 28.15
N LEU A 6 23.15 34.13 28.18
CA LEU A 6 22.97 32.69 28.11
C LEU A 6 23.47 32.23 26.74
N PRO A 7 24.30 31.17 26.66
CA PRO A 7 24.59 30.55 25.40
C PRO A 7 23.28 29.93 24.90
N ALA A 8 22.75 30.48 23.80
CA ALA A 8 21.86 29.76 22.93
C ALA A 8 22.64 28.53 22.44
N MET A 9 22.57 27.47 23.25
CA MET A 9 22.95 26.12 22.89
C MET A 9 22.31 25.85 21.54
N LEU A 10 23.15 25.82 20.50
CA LEU A 10 23.33 24.66 19.61
C LEU A 10 22.11 23.71 19.55
N LEU A 11 20.94 24.23 19.16
CA LEU A 11 19.74 23.45 18.83
C LEU A 11 19.52 23.39 17.31
N ALA A 12 20.54 23.76 16.53
CA ALA A 12 20.51 23.79 15.07
C ALA A 12 21.27 22.62 14.41
N LEU A 13 21.50 21.51 15.12
CA LEU A 13 22.20 20.33 14.57
C LEU A 13 21.55 19.00 14.96
N VAL A 14 20.21 18.94 14.94
CA VAL A 14 19.48 17.67 14.66
C VAL A 14 18.23 17.99 13.84
N ALA A 15 18.35 18.86 12.85
CA ALA A 15 17.49 18.76 11.68
C ALA A 15 18.08 17.63 10.83
N GLY A 16 17.93 16.38 11.30
CA GLY A 16 18.05 15.24 10.40
C GLY A 16 17.13 15.53 9.24
N THR A 17 17.61 15.37 8.01
CA THR A 17 16.76 15.40 6.82
C THR A 17 15.54 14.56 7.15
N ALA A 18 14.36 15.18 7.29
CA ALA A 18 13.13 14.43 7.43
C ALA A 18 13.11 13.51 6.21
N GLN A 19 13.26 12.20 6.47
CA GLN A 19 13.35 11.25 5.40
C GLN A 19 12.01 11.30 4.68
N ALA A 20 12.04 11.59 3.38
CA ALA A 20 10.85 11.71 2.56
C ALA A 20 9.99 10.45 2.76
N GLY A 21 8.70 10.60 3.03
CA GLY A 21 7.88 9.48 3.44
C GLY A 21 6.42 9.60 3.03
N ILE A 22 5.80 8.45 2.84
CA ILE A 22 4.37 8.30 2.68
C ILE A 22 3.85 7.58 3.92
N ALA A 23 2.84 8.16 4.55
CA ALA A 23 2.04 7.53 5.58
C ALA A 23 0.59 7.98 5.37
N SER A 24 -0.29 7.06 4.98
CA SER A 24 -1.69 7.40 4.74
C SER A 24 -2.62 6.28 5.19
N PRO A 25 -3.61 6.57 6.06
CA PRO A 25 -4.63 5.59 6.39
C PRO A 25 -5.42 5.25 5.13
N PHE A 26 -5.99 4.06 5.10
CA PHE A 26 -6.92 3.69 4.04
C PHE A 26 -8.00 2.73 4.56
N THR A 27 -9.09 2.66 3.81
CA THR A 27 -10.16 1.67 4.00
C THR A 27 -10.57 1.07 2.65
N VAL A 28 -10.95 -0.21 2.66
CA VAL A 28 -11.58 -0.91 1.54
C VAL A 28 -12.90 -1.51 2.06
N ASP A 29 -14.01 -0.93 1.63
CA ASP A 29 -15.36 -1.32 2.08
C ASP A 29 -16.18 -2.07 1.03
N PHE A 30 -15.71 -2.07 -0.22
CA PHE A 30 -16.40 -2.71 -1.31
C PHE A 30 -15.41 -3.29 -2.31
N GLY A 31 -15.70 -4.52 -2.74
CA GLY A 31 -15.01 -5.19 -3.84
C GLY A 31 -15.94 -6.21 -4.49
N LYS A 32 -15.80 -6.39 -5.80
CA LYS A 32 -16.46 -7.44 -6.56
C LYS A 32 -15.59 -8.68 -6.53
N HIS A 33 -16.13 -9.79 -6.08
CA HIS A 33 -15.44 -11.07 -6.13
C HIS A 33 -15.51 -11.65 -7.53
N TRP A 34 -14.42 -12.29 -7.95
CA TRP A 34 -14.38 -13.06 -9.17
C TRP A 34 -13.70 -14.41 -8.93
N THR A 35 -14.08 -15.38 -9.75
CA THR A 35 -13.40 -16.68 -9.89
C THR A 35 -12.96 -16.87 -11.33
N GLY A 36 -11.83 -17.54 -11.53
CA GLY A 36 -11.21 -17.76 -12.82
C GLY A 36 -10.91 -19.23 -13.07
N ASN A 37 -11.17 -19.69 -14.29
CA ASN A 37 -10.60 -20.94 -14.82
C ASN A 37 -10.21 -20.71 -16.30
N ASN A 38 -8.96 -21.00 -16.64
CA ASN A 38 -8.39 -20.88 -17.98
C ASN A 38 -8.73 -19.54 -18.65
N GLN A 39 -8.49 -18.43 -17.92
CA GLN A 39 -8.69 -17.04 -18.33
C GLN A 39 -10.14 -16.57 -18.52
N SER A 40 -11.14 -17.41 -18.19
CA SER A 40 -12.53 -16.98 -18.09
C SER A 40 -12.84 -16.51 -16.68
N PHE A 41 -13.30 -15.27 -16.52
CA PHE A 41 -13.68 -14.69 -15.23
C PHE A 41 -15.20 -14.71 -15.05
N ASN A 42 -15.63 -15.18 -13.88
CA ASN A 42 -17.02 -15.10 -13.43
C ASN A 42 -17.09 -14.27 -12.17
N TYR A 43 -17.89 -13.20 -12.20
CA TYR A 43 -18.18 -12.38 -11.03
C TYR A 43 -19.38 -12.95 -10.28
N ASP A 44 -19.32 -12.96 -8.96
CA ASP A 44 -20.41 -13.39 -8.09
C ASP A 44 -20.73 -12.35 -7.00
N ASP A 45 -21.75 -12.63 -6.20
CA ASP A 45 -22.26 -11.73 -5.17
C ASP A 45 -21.61 -11.95 -3.79
N LYS A 46 -20.43 -12.60 -3.71
CA LYS A 46 -19.74 -12.71 -2.42
C LYS A 46 -19.41 -11.31 -1.90
N VAL A 47 -19.59 -11.13 -0.60
CA VAL A 47 -19.37 -9.85 0.08
C VAL A 47 -17.94 -9.76 0.58
N LEU A 48 -17.27 -8.67 0.21
CA LEU A 48 -15.93 -8.36 0.71
C LEU A 48 -16.03 -8.08 2.21
N LYS A 49 -15.20 -8.74 3.04
CA LYS A 49 -14.98 -8.30 4.41
C LYS A 49 -14.23 -6.98 4.40
N SER A 50 -14.86 -5.88 4.85
CA SER A 50 -14.21 -4.58 4.98
C SER A 50 -12.94 -4.66 5.82
N PHE A 51 -11.92 -3.88 5.44
CA PHE A 51 -10.67 -3.76 6.19
C PHE A 51 -10.03 -2.39 5.99
N SER A 52 -9.14 -2.04 6.90
CA SER A 52 -8.41 -0.76 6.92
C SER A 52 -6.97 -0.98 7.37
N GLY A 53 -6.11 0.00 7.12
CA GLY A 53 -4.71 -0.02 7.55
C GLY A 53 -4.00 1.30 7.27
N THR A 54 -2.66 1.28 7.28
CA THR A 54 -1.84 2.45 6.92
C THR A 54 -0.83 2.08 5.84
N LEU A 55 -0.94 2.71 4.67
CA LEU A 55 0.10 2.65 3.63
C LEU A 55 1.34 3.36 4.13
N ARG A 56 2.52 2.73 4.06
CA ARG A 56 3.78 3.32 4.52
C ARG A 56 4.94 3.07 3.59
N SER A 57 5.73 4.11 3.30
CA SER A 57 7.02 4.00 2.64
C SER A 57 7.93 5.11 3.15
N ASP A 58 9.18 4.79 3.44
CA ASP A 58 10.23 5.78 3.77
C ASP A 58 10.97 6.26 2.52
N LEU A 59 10.41 5.94 1.34
CA LEU A 59 10.93 6.24 0.01
C LEU A 59 12.40 5.85 -0.19
N SER A 60 12.87 4.85 0.57
CA SER A 60 14.17 4.23 0.35
C SER A 60 14.14 3.44 -0.95
N SER A 61 15.10 3.73 -1.83
CA SER A 61 15.14 3.11 -3.16
C SER A 61 15.54 1.64 -3.06
N LEU A 62 14.72 0.75 -3.64
CA LEU A 62 15.06 -0.67 -3.79
C LEU A 62 15.99 -0.91 -4.99
N ARG A 63 15.92 -0.04 -5.99
CA ARG A 63 16.73 -0.09 -7.21
C ARG A 63 16.69 1.23 -7.95
N ASN A 64 17.67 1.44 -8.82
CA ASN A 64 17.70 2.62 -9.69
C ASN A 64 16.39 2.78 -10.47
N CYS A 65 15.88 4.01 -10.54
CA CYS A 65 14.69 4.31 -11.31
C CYS A 65 14.95 4.04 -12.79
N LEU A 66 13.95 3.46 -13.45
CA LEU A 66 13.98 3.16 -14.87
C LEU A 66 13.43 4.35 -15.64
N ASN A 67 14.19 4.82 -16.64
CA ASN A 67 13.77 5.91 -17.49
C ASN A 67 13.70 5.45 -18.95
N SER A 68 12.69 5.93 -19.67
CA SER A 68 12.53 5.64 -21.09
C SER A 68 11.81 6.78 -21.80
N VAL A 69 12.07 6.93 -23.10
CA VAL A 69 11.36 7.86 -23.97
C VAL A 69 10.53 7.06 -24.96
N SER A 70 9.26 7.40 -25.11
CA SER A 70 8.35 6.79 -26.08
C SER A 70 7.55 7.89 -26.77
N GLY A 71 7.79 8.08 -28.07
CA GLY A 71 7.20 9.19 -28.83
C GLY A 71 7.59 10.54 -28.24
N ASP A 72 6.60 11.31 -27.81
CA ASP A 72 6.75 12.62 -27.15
C ASP A 72 6.78 12.55 -25.61
N ALA A 73 6.72 11.35 -25.04
CA ALA A 73 6.62 11.15 -23.60
C ALA A 73 7.94 10.67 -22.97
N HIS A 74 8.38 11.34 -21.91
CA HIS A 74 9.41 10.87 -20.99
C HIS A 74 8.73 10.06 -19.87
N ASN A 75 9.22 8.85 -19.59
CA ASN A 75 8.71 7.97 -18.55
C ASN A 75 9.79 7.73 -17.51
N SER A 76 9.40 7.76 -16.25
CA SER A 76 10.25 7.44 -15.11
C SER A 76 9.50 6.53 -14.15
N THR A 77 10.13 5.43 -13.73
CA THR A 77 9.55 4.46 -12.79
C THR A 77 10.55 4.16 -11.68
N CYS A 78 10.17 4.45 -10.44
CA CYS A 78 10.95 4.16 -9.24
C CYS A 78 10.30 3.06 -8.41
N PHE A 79 11.13 2.36 -7.64
CA PHE A 79 10.70 1.30 -6.74
C PHE A 79 11.27 1.59 -5.36
N PHE A 80 10.38 1.76 -4.39
CA PHE A 80 10.70 2.11 -3.01
C PHE A 80 10.28 0.99 -2.07
N ALA A 81 10.92 0.93 -0.89
CA ALA A 81 10.53 -0.01 0.13
C ALA A 81 9.10 0.28 0.62
N ASP A 82 8.28 -0.76 0.71
CA ASP A 82 6.99 -0.69 1.39
C ASP A 82 7.16 -1.18 2.83
N GLN A 83 6.72 -0.35 3.77
CA GLN A 83 6.77 -0.59 5.21
C GLN A 83 5.36 -0.67 5.81
N SER A 84 4.35 -0.84 4.96
CA SER A 84 2.96 -1.02 5.36
C SER A 84 2.84 -2.18 6.36
N ASP A 85 2.24 -1.91 7.52
CA ASP A 85 2.15 -2.82 8.65
C ASP A 85 0.89 -3.70 8.61
N TRP A 86 0.24 -3.80 7.46
CA TRP A 86 -1.04 -4.45 7.29
C TRP A 86 -1.02 -5.38 6.08
N LYS A 87 -1.92 -6.38 6.13
CA LYS A 87 -2.12 -7.37 5.08
C LYS A 87 -3.61 -7.45 4.81
N THR A 88 -4.00 -7.71 3.55
CA THR A 88 -5.40 -8.01 3.26
C THR A 88 -5.84 -9.21 4.10
N PRO A 89 -7.11 -9.29 4.51
CA PRO A 89 -7.62 -10.48 5.18
C PRO A 89 -7.48 -11.74 4.31
N TYR A 90 -7.52 -11.58 2.98
CA TYR A 90 -7.43 -12.67 2.00
C TYR A 90 -6.04 -13.27 1.89
N PHE A 91 -4.97 -12.53 2.20
CA PHE A 91 -3.61 -13.10 2.21
C PHE A 91 -3.47 -14.28 3.18
N GLN A 92 -4.07 -14.19 4.37
CA GLN A 92 -4.02 -15.29 5.33
C GLN A 92 -4.81 -16.50 4.83
N ASP A 93 -5.97 -16.25 4.23
CA ASP A 93 -6.78 -17.30 3.61
C ASP A 93 -5.96 -18.03 2.52
N TYR A 94 -5.25 -17.30 1.65
CA TYR A 94 -4.41 -17.89 0.61
C TYR A 94 -3.26 -18.72 1.18
N ARG A 95 -2.53 -18.20 2.17
CA ARG A 95 -1.44 -18.95 2.82
C ARG A 95 -1.95 -20.25 3.44
N SER A 96 -3.12 -20.21 4.08
CA SER A 96 -3.73 -21.40 4.68
C SER A 96 -4.22 -22.42 3.66
N ARG A 97 -4.74 -21.98 2.50
CA ARG A 97 -5.24 -22.89 1.45
C ARG A 97 -4.13 -23.68 0.76
N PHE A 98 -2.93 -23.10 0.67
CA PHE A 98 -1.81 -23.69 -0.05
C PHE A 98 -0.68 -24.20 0.84
N ASP A 99 -0.81 -24.07 2.16
CA ASP A 99 0.19 -24.47 3.15
C ASP A 99 1.58 -23.91 2.83
N THR A 100 1.62 -22.63 2.45
CA THR A 100 2.86 -21.96 2.00
C THR A 100 3.43 -21.04 3.07
N ASP A 101 4.74 -21.13 3.26
CA ASP A 101 5.52 -20.25 4.13
C ASP A 101 6.31 -19.18 3.37
N VAL A 102 6.16 -19.11 2.03
CA VAL A 102 6.86 -18.15 1.18
C VAL A 102 6.65 -16.72 1.68
N PRO A 103 7.74 -15.92 1.79
CA PRO A 103 7.64 -14.55 2.24
C PRO A 103 6.98 -13.66 1.19
N ILE A 104 6.25 -12.65 1.67
CA ILE A 104 5.64 -11.63 0.82
C ILE A 104 6.72 -10.61 0.45
N THR A 105 6.88 -10.35 -0.84
CA THR A 105 7.63 -9.21 -1.35
C THR A 105 6.71 -7.99 -1.38
N ALA A 106 7.09 -6.93 -0.67
CA ALA A 106 6.33 -5.68 -0.61
C ALA A 106 7.14 -4.53 -1.23
N SER A 107 6.52 -3.73 -2.08
CA SER A 107 7.15 -2.55 -2.66
C SER A 107 6.16 -1.46 -3.03
N LEU A 108 6.61 -0.22 -2.99
CA LEU A 108 5.93 0.92 -3.58
C LEU A 108 6.54 1.20 -4.94
N GLN A 109 5.76 1.03 -6.01
CA GLN A 109 6.12 1.49 -7.33
C GLN A 109 5.53 2.88 -7.59
N SER A 110 6.37 3.82 -8.02
CA SER A 110 5.92 5.14 -8.49
C SER A 110 6.28 5.31 -9.95
N ARG A 111 5.31 5.70 -10.78
CA ARG A 111 5.51 5.99 -12.21
C ARG A 111 5.09 7.41 -12.51
N LEU A 112 5.90 8.09 -13.31
CA LEU A 112 5.60 9.37 -13.93
C LEU A 112 5.78 9.28 -15.44
N GLN A 113 4.86 9.86 -16.19
CA GLN A 113 4.96 10.11 -17.61
C GLN A 113 4.72 11.60 -17.86
N VAL A 114 5.65 12.28 -18.52
CA VAL A 114 5.56 13.71 -18.87
C VAL A 114 5.66 13.87 -20.38
N LYS A 115 4.71 14.59 -20.97
CA LYS A 115 4.69 14.93 -22.39
C LYS A 115 5.39 16.26 -22.67
N ARG A 116 5.75 16.52 -23.93
CA ARG A 116 6.48 17.73 -24.33
C ARG A 116 5.72 19.04 -24.05
N ASP A 117 4.41 18.99 -23.98
CA ASP A 117 3.55 20.13 -23.61
C ASP A 117 3.53 20.40 -22.09
N GLY A 118 4.21 19.56 -21.28
CA GLY A 118 4.25 19.65 -19.83
C GLY A 118 3.07 19.01 -19.11
N SER A 119 2.13 18.40 -19.85
CA SER A 119 1.10 17.54 -19.26
C SER A 119 1.72 16.25 -18.75
N TYR A 120 1.21 15.73 -17.64
CA TYR A 120 1.74 14.51 -17.05
C TYR A 120 0.65 13.63 -16.45
N SER A 121 0.97 12.33 -16.36
CA SER A 121 0.17 11.35 -15.65
C SER A 121 1.07 10.33 -14.97
N GLY A 122 0.57 9.70 -13.92
CA GLY A 122 1.34 8.75 -13.16
C GLY A 122 0.50 7.92 -12.23
N TYR A 123 1.20 7.09 -11.45
CA TYR A 123 0.57 6.35 -10.36
C TYR A 123 1.55 6.05 -9.25
N PHE A 124 0.99 5.81 -8.07
CA PHE A 124 1.61 5.08 -6.98
C PHE A 124 0.92 3.72 -6.86
N SER A 125 1.70 2.66 -6.68
CA SER A 125 1.21 1.29 -6.56
C SER A 125 1.91 0.60 -5.41
N PHE A 126 1.19 0.37 -4.31
CA PHE A 126 1.68 -0.51 -3.25
C PHE A 126 1.35 -1.95 -3.66
N VAL A 127 2.39 -2.75 -3.83
CA VAL A 127 2.31 -4.11 -4.37
C VAL A 127 2.82 -5.10 -3.34
N HIS A 128 1.97 -6.05 -2.98
CA HIS A 128 2.34 -7.22 -2.19
C HIS A 128 2.24 -8.45 -3.09
N LEU A 129 3.35 -9.13 -3.29
CA LEU A 129 3.47 -10.28 -4.17
C LEU A 129 4.00 -11.48 -3.38
N MET A 130 3.37 -12.62 -3.57
CA MET A 130 3.86 -13.93 -3.17
C MET A 130 3.86 -14.81 -4.41
N ASP A 131 4.98 -15.48 -4.67
CA ASP A 131 5.12 -16.36 -5.82
C ASP A 131 5.91 -17.60 -5.40
N GLU A 132 5.32 -18.77 -5.63
CA GLU A 132 5.84 -20.05 -5.16
C GLU A 132 5.80 -21.06 -6.30
N PHE A 133 6.95 -21.66 -6.59
CA PHE A 133 7.05 -22.78 -7.52
C PHE A 133 7.13 -24.10 -6.73
N ILE A 134 6.16 -24.98 -6.93
CA ILE A 134 6.12 -26.30 -6.31
C ILE A 134 6.31 -27.36 -7.40
N GLN A 135 7.29 -28.23 -7.21
CA GLN A 135 7.48 -29.41 -8.06
C GLN A 135 7.23 -30.68 -7.24
N GLY A 136 6.25 -31.49 -7.65
CA GLY A 136 5.89 -32.73 -6.97
C GLY A 136 5.67 -33.90 -7.93
N GLY A 137 5.51 -35.11 -7.39
CA GLY A 137 5.28 -36.32 -8.18
C GLY A 137 3.99 -36.33 -9.01
N ASN A 138 3.07 -35.39 -8.73
CA ASN A 138 1.79 -35.24 -9.42
C ASN A 138 1.75 -34.04 -10.40
N GLY A 139 2.86 -33.30 -10.56
CA GLY A 139 2.95 -32.15 -11.46
C GLY A 139 3.79 -30.99 -10.90
N SER A 140 3.97 -29.97 -11.73
CA SER A 140 4.57 -28.69 -11.35
C SER A 140 3.46 -27.64 -11.21
N TYR A 141 3.56 -26.79 -10.20
CA TYR A 141 2.58 -25.74 -9.92
C TYR A 141 3.27 -24.41 -9.65
N VAL A 142 2.63 -23.31 -10.07
CA VAL A 142 2.95 -21.96 -9.61
C VAL A 142 1.77 -21.45 -8.81
N ASN A 143 1.97 -21.17 -7.53
CA ASN A 143 1.00 -20.44 -6.71
C ASN A 143 1.43 -18.98 -6.67
N ASN A 144 0.57 -18.09 -7.14
CA ASN A 144 0.77 -16.66 -7.08
C ASN A 144 -0.31 -16.03 -6.19
N SER A 145 0.06 -15.01 -5.44
CA SER A 145 -0.90 -14.08 -4.87
C SER A 145 -0.39 -12.66 -5.02
N LEU A 146 -1.23 -11.82 -5.60
CA LEU A 146 -0.94 -10.43 -5.86
C LEU A 146 -1.97 -9.57 -5.15
N THR A 147 -1.51 -8.52 -4.48
CA THR A 147 -2.36 -7.44 -4.01
C THR A 147 -1.79 -6.11 -4.47
N ILE A 148 -2.65 -5.26 -5.01
CA ILE A 148 -2.31 -3.95 -5.55
C ILE A 148 -3.24 -2.89 -4.98
N TYR A 149 -2.65 -1.83 -4.41
CA TYR A 149 -3.32 -0.56 -4.14
C TYR A 149 -2.77 0.49 -5.09
N MET A 150 -3.59 0.92 -6.05
CA MET A 150 -3.17 1.81 -7.12
C MET A 150 -3.87 3.15 -7.04
N PHE A 151 -3.07 4.21 -7.05
CA PHE A 151 -3.50 5.60 -6.93
C PHE A 151 -2.99 6.35 -8.16
N ARG A 152 -3.91 6.78 -9.03
CA ARG A 152 -3.56 7.45 -10.28
C ARG A 152 -3.76 8.95 -10.17
N PHE A 153 -2.83 9.70 -10.73
CA PHE A 153 -2.83 11.16 -10.74
C PHE A 153 -2.47 11.69 -12.13
N ARG A 154 -2.81 12.95 -12.38
CA ARG A 154 -2.51 13.67 -13.61
C ARG A 154 -2.50 15.17 -13.33
N GLY A 155 -1.73 15.92 -14.12
CA GLY A 155 -1.65 17.37 -14.01
C GLY A 155 -0.87 17.99 -15.17
N GLU A 156 -0.44 19.23 -14.98
CA GLU A 156 0.30 20.02 -15.96
C GLU A 156 1.44 20.82 -15.30
N GLY A 157 2.37 21.32 -16.11
CA GLY A 157 3.42 22.24 -15.68
C GLY A 157 4.72 21.59 -15.21
N LEU A 158 4.97 20.33 -15.56
CA LEU A 158 6.27 19.70 -15.37
C LEU A 158 7.16 19.88 -16.60
N ALA A 159 8.46 20.06 -16.39
CA ALA A 159 9.43 20.00 -17.47
C ALA A 159 9.44 18.61 -18.09
N TRP A 160 9.55 18.50 -19.41
CA TRP A 160 9.48 17.23 -20.13
C TRP A 160 10.47 16.18 -19.62
N ASP A 161 11.68 16.60 -19.24
CA ASP A 161 12.76 15.75 -18.73
C ASP A 161 12.63 15.44 -17.22
N THR A 162 11.53 15.83 -16.57
CA THR A 162 11.30 15.55 -15.16
C THR A 162 11.33 14.04 -14.91
N THR A 163 12.18 13.64 -13.96
CA THR A 163 12.42 12.26 -13.56
C THR A 163 11.90 12.05 -12.14
N MET A 164 11.22 10.91 -11.90
CA MET A 164 10.77 10.55 -10.57
C MET A 164 11.97 10.27 -9.65
N ASN A 165 11.88 10.75 -8.41
CA ASN A 165 12.82 10.46 -7.34
C ASN A 165 12.06 10.51 -6.00
N ALA A 166 12.72 10.21 -4.87
CA ALA A 166 12.06 10.19 -3.56
C ALA A 166 11.38 11.52 -3.20
N SER A 167 12.05 12.66 -3.35
CA SER A 167 11.48 13.97 -3.04
C SER A 167 10.30 14.33 -3.94
N LEU A 168 10.36 14.02 -5.23
CA LEU A 168 9.26 14.25 -6.15
C LEU A 168 8.08 13.32 -5.87
N ALA A 169 8.34 12.06 -5.52
CA ALA A 169 7.33 11.09 -5.14
C ALA A 169 6.55 11.56 -3.90
N GLU A 170 7.25 12.02 -2.85
CA GLU A 170 6.61 12.59 -1.67
C GLU A 170 5.80 13.84 -2.01
N ALA A 171 6.38 14.77 -2.78
CA ALA A 171 5.70 16.00 -3.16
C ALA A 171 4.42 15.72 -3.97
N MET A 172 4.48 14.78 -4.92
CA MET A 172 3.32 14.38 -5.72
C MET A 172 2.27 13.65 -4.88
N TRP A 173 2.67 12.75 -3.99
CA TRP A 173 1.74 12.06 -3.09
C TRP A 173 0.92 13.05 -2.26
N ASN A 174 1.58 14.08 -1.71
CA ASN A 174 0.95 15.05 -0.83
C ASN A 174 0.16 16.15 -1.56
N LYS A 175 0.54 16.49 -2.80
CA LYS A 175 -0.05 17.60 -3.55
C LYS A 175 -1.14 17.17 -4.50
N GLU A 176 -0.98 16.03 -5.17
CA GLU A 176 -1.85 15.65 -6.27
C GLU A 176 -3.18 15.07 -5.77
N THR A 177 -4.26 15.44 -6.46
CA THR A 177 -5.56 14.80 -6.25
C THR A 177 -5.62 13.51 -7.06
N MET A 178 -5.73 12.37 -6.36
CA MET A 178 -5.83 11.06 -7.00
C MET A 178 -7.22 10.91 -7.66
N TYR A 179 -7.26 10.82 -8.99
CA TYR A 179 -8.52 10.67 -9.73
C TYR A 179 -9.03 9.22 -9.76
N SER A 180 -8.18 8.26 -9.38
CA SER A 180 -8.54 6.85 -9.28
C SER A 180 -7.79 6.23 -8.10
N LYS A 181 -8.54 5.54 -7.24
CA LYS A 181 -8.05 4.85 -6.04
C LYS A 181 -8.62 3.43 -6.05
N THR A 182 -7.84 2.45 -6.49
CA THR A 182 -8.31 1.08 -6.71
C THR A 182 -7.58 0.07 -5.84
N PHE A 183 -8.30 -0.98 -5.47
CA PHE A 183 -7.80 -2.16 -4.80
C PHE A 183 -8.01 -3.36 -5.70
N SER A 184 -7.01 -4.23 -5.80
CA SER A 184 -7.17 -5.56 -6.36
C SER A 184 -6.37 -6.56 -5.53
N THR A 185 -6.93 -7.74 -5.29
CA THR A 185 -6.20 -8.86 -4.69
C THR A 185 -6.62 -10.14 -5.38
N ASP A 186 -5.68 -11.04 -5.61
CA ASP A 186 -5.97 -12.34 -6.17
C ASP A 186 -5.04 -13.43 -5.62
N TRP A 187 -5.46 -14.65 -5.87
CA TRP A 187 -4.58 -15.79 -5.95
C TRP A 187 -4.82 -16.52 -7.25
N LEU A 188 -3.74 -17.05 -7.79
CA LEU A 188 -3.73 -17.87 -8.98
C LEU A 188 -2.95 -19.15 -8.68
N ARG A 189 -3.45 -20.29 -9.16
CA ARG A 189 -2.68 -21.51 -9.30
C ARG A 189 -2.61 -21.89 -10.76
N GLU A 190 -1.39 -21.89 -11.28
CA GLU A 190 -1.07 -22.42 -12.58
C GLU A 190 -0.53 -23.84 -12.43
N THR A 191 -1.06 -24.78 -13.21
CA THR A 191 -0.51 -26.13 -13.36
C THR A 191 0.33 -26.16 -14.62
N ILE A 192 1.57 -26.63 -14.50
CA ILE A 192 2.56 -26.66 -15.57
C ILE A 192 2.84 -28.09 -15.97
N ASP A 193 2.88 -28.34 -17.28
CA ASP A 193 3.35 -29.61 -17.84
C ASP A 193 4.84 -29.80 -17.48
N PRO A 194 5.19 -30.86 -16.74
CA PRO A 194 6.58 -31.07 -16.31
C PRO A 194 7.54 -31.41 -17.46
N LEU A 195 7.05 -31.80 -18.64
CA LEU A 195 7.85 -32.15 -19.81
C LEU A 195 8.09 -30.96 -20.74
N THR A 196 7.07 -30.13 -20.97
CA THR A 196 7.15 -29.01 -21.92
C THR A 196 7.36 -27.66 -21.24
N GLY A 197 6.99 -27.54 -19.95
CA GLY A 197 6.96 -26.27 -19.23
C GLY A 197 5.75 -25.39 -19.59
N GLU A 198 4.79 -25.91 -20.36
CA GLU A 198 3.61 -25.14 -20.77
C GLU A 198 2.52 -25.13 -19.70
N SER A 199 1.75 -24.04 -19.68
CA SER A 199 0.55 -23.90 -18.84
C SER A 199 -0.53 -24.88 -19.26
N LEU A 200 -0.92 -25.78 -18.36
CA LEU A 200 -2.02 -26.74 -18.58
C LEU A 200 -3.36 -26.16 -18.12
N SER A 201 -3.35 -25.45 -17.00
CA SER A 201 -4.55 -24.81 -16.48
C SER A 201 -4.20 -23.70 -15.50
N VAL A 202 -5.06 -22.68 -15.46
CA VAL A 202 -4.99 -21.60 -14.46
C VAL A 202 -6.32 -21.52 -13.74
N ILE A 203 -6.31 -21.67 -12.42
CA ILE A 203 -7.47 -21.39 -11.57
C ILE A 203 -7.15 -20.20 -10.68
N GLY A 204 -8.16 -19.44 -10.30
CA GLY A 204 -7.95 -18.31 -9.42
C GLY A 204 -9.21 -17.75 -8.84
N GLU A 205 -9.02 -16.86 -7.87
CA GLU A 205 -10.07 -16.05 -7.29
C GLU A 205 -9.49 -14.72 -6.84
N GLY A 206 -10.32 -13.68 -6.82
CA GLY A 206 -9.87 -12.38 -6.41
C GLY A 206 -10.99 -11.41 -6.13
N TRP A 207 -10.59 -10.20 -5.78
CA TRP A 207 -11.46 -9.07 -5.47
C TRP A 207 -10.95 -7.81 -6.14
N ASP A 208 -11.85 -7.09 -6.81
CA ASP A 208 -11.57 -5.79 -7.38
C ASP A 208 -12.47 -4.73 -6.74
N GLY A 209 -11.88 -3.71 -6.15
CA GLY A 209 -12.57 -2.72 -5.34
C GLY A 209 -11.99 -1.33 -5.43
N THR A 210 -12.51 -0.47 -4.55
CA THR A 210 -12.06 0.92 -4.40
C THR A 210 -11.42 1.12 -3.05
N VAL A 211 -10.44 2.01 -3.01
CA VAL A 211 -9.74 2.38 -1.78
C VAL A 211 -10.13 3.81 -1.42
N ASP A 212 -10.46 4.03 -0.16
CA ASP A 212 -10.54 5.37 0.39
C ASP A 212 -9.27 5.69 1.19
N LEU A 213 -8.69 6.87 1.00
CA LEU A 213 -7.53 7.37 1.76
C LEU A 213 -7.94 8.38 2.85
N ASP A 214 -9.16 8.89 2.78
CA ASP A 214 -9.69 9.94 3.67
C ASP A 214 -10.52 9.34 4.82
N ALA A 215 -10.78 8.03 4.76
CA ALA A 215 -11.29 7.23 5.85
C ALA A 215 -10.17 7.00 6.89
N ALA A 216 -9.69 8.07 7.51
CA ALA A 216 -9.29 8.00 8.91
C ALA A 216 -10.46 7.31 9.61
N ALA A 217 -10.22 6.10 10.11
CA ALA A 217 -11.24 5.29 10.74
C ALA A 217 -12.13 6.22 11.57
N ALA A 218 -13.44 6.18 11.32
CA ALA A 218 -14.39 6.47 12.38
C ALA A 218 -14.09 5.43 13.46
N VAL A 219 -13.03 5.67 14.23
CA VAL A 219 -12.73 4.98 15.47
C VAL A 219 -14.03 5.13 16.24
N PRO A 220 -14.75 4.04 16.59
CA PRO A 220 -15.76 4.16 17.61
C PRO A 220 -15.00 4.74 18.79
N GLU A 221 -15.31 5.98 19.16
CA GLU A 221 -14.58 6.73 20.19
C GLU A 221 -14.19 5.74 21.29
N PRO A 222 -12.88 5.55 21.60
CA PRO A 222 -12.54 4.75 22.77
C PRO A 222 -13.31 5.41 23.90
N ALA A 223 -14.08 4.63 24.65
CA ALA A 223 -15.08 5.06 25.61
C ALA A 223 -14.53 6.05 26.65
N ALA A 224 -14.19 7.26 26.22
CA ALA A 224 -13.67 8.36 27.00
C ALA A 224 -14.73 8.79 28.02
N PRO A 225 -16.05 8.78 27.71
CA PRO A 225 -17.05 8.96 28.74
C PRO A 225 -17.01 7.86 29.82
N ALA A 226 -16.64 6.62 29.46
CA ALA A 226 -16.57 5.51 30.42
C ALA A 226 -15.33 5.58 31.32
N LEU A 227 -14.19 6.03 30.80
CA LEU A 227 -12.96 6.22 31.61
C LEU A 227 -13.09 7.42 32.57
N PHE A 228 -13.76 8.50 32.16
CA PHE A 228 -14.07 9.62 33.07
C PHE A 228 -15.17 9.26 34.10
N GLY A 229 -16.15 8.44 33.72
CA GLY A 229 -17.21 7.96 34.61
C GLY A 229 -16.70 7.04 35.73
N ILE A 230 -15.78 6.12 35.42
CA ILE A 230 -15.17 5.23 36.42
C ILE A 230 -14.24 6.00 37.36
N GLY A 231 -13.48 6.98 36.85
CA GLY A 231 -12.61 7.83 37.65
C GLY A 231 -13.35 8.70 38.68
N LEU A 232 -14.52 9.24 38.33
CA LEU A 232 -15.34 10.03 39.25
C LEU A 232 -16.06 9.18 40.31
N ALA A 233 -16.52 7.98 39.95
CA ALA A 233 -17.13 7.05 40.91
C ALA A 233 -16.14 6.58 41.98
N ALA A 234 -14.87 6.34 41.61
CA ALA A 234 -13.81 5.96 42.54
C ALA A 234 -13.47 7.09 43.55
N LEU A 235 -13.47 8.35 43.10
CA LEU A 235 -13.21 9.51 43.97
C LEU A 235 -14.34 9.78 44.97
N VAL A 236 -15.60 9.58 44.57
CA VAL A 236 -16.76 9.71 45.49
C VAL A 236 -16.80 8.57 46.52
N ALA A 237 -16.42 7.35 46.13
CA ALA A 237 -16.33 6.22 47.05
C ALA A 237 -15.21 6.39 48.10
N LEU A 238 -14.08 7.00 47.74
CA LEU A 238 -12.99 7.31 48.67
C LEU A 238 -13.35 8.43 49.65
N ARG A 239 -14.19 9.39 49.26
CA ARG A 239 -14.63 10.49 50.14
C ARG A 239 -15.63 10.04 51.21
N ARG A 240 -16.37 8.95 50.98
CA ARG A 240 -17.31 8.38 51.98
C ARG A 240 -16.65 7.47 53.02
N ARG A 241 -15.36 7.13 52.87
CA ARG A 241 -14.62 6.29 53.84
C ARG A 241 -13.83 7.08 54.89
N LYS A 242 -13.91 8.42 54.89
CA LYS A 242 -13.29 9.31 55.88
C LYS A 242 -14.29 10.28 56.56
N GLY A 243 -15.58 9.93 56.55
CA GLY A 243 -16.61 10.56 57.37
C GLY A 243 -17.01 9.63 58.50
#